data_AF-A0A9E5F4Q8-F1
#
_entry.id   AF-A0A9E5F4Q8-F1
#
_cell.length_a   1.000
_cell.length_b   1.000
_cell.length_c   1.000
_cell.angle_alpha   90.00
_cell.angle_beta   90.00
_cell.angle_gamma   90.00
#
_symmetry.space_group_name_H-M   'P 1'
#
loop_
_entity.id
_entity.type
_entity.pdbx_description
1 polymer ?
#
loop_
_entity_poly.entity_id
_entity_poly.type
_entity_poly.pdbx_seq_one_letter_code
_entity_poly.pdbx_strand_id
1 'polypeptide(L)'
;MKFHSFLALCFSVSLTCHALDIPDTKEAEKRASHLKKFLQSEKADYDSRETQKKTLLESLDDLNAKQNKVRERLQALTSHQQEMEMSLENLALEYQNQKKLEQAQRQRLFLLLKVVYKIQKEGMSRFVFYGQNLSQLAGRIRVLLYTLRSHAQLTRQFQERTQKLAEAEMKLKATKLKLSSLSDELKDQQLLLSHLLKNKNKLVARINEKQSSYRLASKEYQRISNQLSRLFQELPSAKKTTDKGLFEPK
;
A
#
# COMPACT_ATOMS: atom_id res chain seq x y z
N MET A 1 48.32 60.74 57.67
CA MET A 1 49.76 61.00 57.78
C MET A 1 50.50 59.68 57.94
N LYS A 2 51.54 59.45 57.10
CA LYS A 2 52.72 58.57 57.29
C LYS A 2 52.42 57.06 57.46
N PHE A 3 52.64 56.17 56.49
CA PHE A 3 53.89 55.71 55.84
C PHE A 3 55.05 55.37 56.80
N HIS A 4 55.29 54.06 56.97
CA HIS A 4 56.56 53.29 57.11
C HIS A 4 56.37 52.10 58.07
N SER A 5 56.43 50.86 57.58
CA SER A 5 57.63 50.03 57.33
C SER A 5 58.30 49.53 58.61
N PHE A 6 58.12 48.23 58.94
CA PHE A 6 59.03 47.34 59.72
C PHE A 6 58.32 45.96 59.78
N LEU A 7 58.65 44.92 58.99
CA LEU A 7 59.85 44.08 58.93
C LEU A 7 60.12 43.29 60.22
N ALA A 8 59.46 42.14 60.35
CA ALA A 8 59.87 40.94 61.12
C ALA A 8 58.97 39.79 60.61
N LEU A 9 59.39 38.89 59.72
CA LEU A 9 60.36 37.80 59.92
C LEU A 9 59.95 36.84 61.04
N CYS A 10 58.99 35.95 60.75
CA CYS A 10 58.95 34.62 61.34
C CYS A 10 58.69 33.60 60.22
N PHE A 11 59.78 32.95 59.84
CA PHE A 11 59.83 31.59 59.32
C PHE A 11 58.87 30.68 60.11
N SER A 12 57.93 30.04 59.44
CA SER A 12 57.57 28.65 59.74
C SER A 12 56.96 28.02 58.50
N VAL A 13 57.86 27.45 57.70
CA VAL A 13 57.59 26.33 56.81
C VAL A 13 56.94 25.23 57.67
N SER A 14 55.62 25.17 57.65
CA SER A 14 54.88 23.97 58.05
C SER A 14 54.56 23.20 56.78
N LEU A 15 55.58 22.44 56.39
CA LEU A 15 55.51 21.29 55.51
C LEU A 15 54.49 20.30 56.10
N THR A 16 53.19 20.55 55.92
CA THR A 16 52.21 19.48 56.07
C THR A 16 52.35 18.61 54.84
N CYS A 17 53.25 17.63 54.93
CA CYS A 17 53.16 16.37 54.23
C CYS A 17 51.72 15.86 54.36
N HIS A 18 50.85 16.22 53.42
CA HIS A 18 49.81 15.29 53.01
C HIS A 18 50.57 14.15 52.39
N ALA A 19 50.73 13.09 53.17
CA ALA A 19 51.04 11.77 52.68
C ALA A 19 50.20 11.58 51.42
N LEU A 20 50.87 11.52 50.27
CA LEU A 20 50.30 10.94 49.08
C LEU A 20 49.89 9.53 49.50
N ASP A 21 48.61 9.33 49.76
CA ASP A 21 47.99 8.04 49.52
C ASP A 21 48.15 7.79 48.01
N ILE A 22 49.27 7.16 47.69
CA ILE A 22 49.46 6.46 46.43
C ILE A 22 48.27 5.50 46.38
N PRO A 23 47.31 5.66 45.44
CA PRO A 23 46.24 4.69 45.33
C PRO A 23 46.91 3.34 45.10
N ASP A 24 46.64 2.41 46.03
CA ASP A 24 47.25 1.10 46.11
C ASP A 24 47.28 0.48 44.70
N THR A 25 48.46 0.26 44.13
CA THR A 25 48.63 -0.10 42.70
C THR A 25 47.84 -1.36 42.32
N LYS A 26 47.57 -2.23 43.30
CA LYS A 26 46.70 -3.40 43.20
C LYS A 26 45.22 -3.07 43.00
N GLU A 27 44.71 -1.97 43.54
CA GLU A 27 43.34 -1.51 43.28
C GLU A 27 43.20 -0.94 41.87
N ALA A 28 44.18 -0.19 41.40
CA ALA A 28 44.21 0.33 40.04
C ALA A 28 44.24 -0.81 39.00
N GLU A 29 45.04 -1.86 39.25
CA GLU A 29 45.08 -3.07 38.40
C GLU A 29 43.77 -3.86 38.42
N LYS A 30 43.12 -4.01 39.59
CA LYS A 30 41.79 -4.64 39.69
C LYS A 30 40.73 -3.85 38.92
N ARG A 31 40.74 -2.51 39.04
CA ARG A 31 39.83 -1.62 38.29
C ARG A 31 40.08 -1.70 36.78
N ALA A 32 41.34 -1.73 36.34
CA ALA A 32 41.71 -1.90 34.93
C ALA A 32 41.30 -3.27 34.36
N SER A 33 41.45 -4.35 35.14
CA SER A 33 41.00 -5.70 34.78
C SER A 33 39.47 -5.79 34.66
N HIS A 34 38.73 -5.17 35.58
CA HIS A 34 37.28 -5.06 35.49
C HIS A 34 36.82 -4.27 34.25
N LEU A 35 37.49 -3.16 33.94
CA LEU A 35 37.24 -2.37 32.74
C LEU A 35 37.53 -3.14 31.46
N LYS A 36 38.60 -3.94 31.42
CA LYS A 36 38.91 -4.78 30.26
C LYS A 36 37.84 -5.84 30.02
N LYS A 37 37.34 -6.48 31.09
CA LYS A 37 36.23 -7.44 31.01
C LYS A 37 34.93 -6.78 30.55
N PHE A 38 34.63 -5.60 31.08
CA PHE A 38 33.47 -4.79 30.67
C PHE A 38 33.54 -4.42 29.19
N LEU A 39 34.66 -3.87 28.72
CA LEU A 39 34.86 -3.55 27.30
C LEU A 39 34.75 -4.76 26.37
N GLN A 40 35.16 -5.96 26.83
CA GLN A 40 35.05 -7.19 26.04
C GLN A 40 33.60 -7.69 25.91
N SER A 41 32.84 -7.74 27.02
CA SER A 41 31.40 -8.10 26.95
C SER A 41 30.64 -7.08 26.11
N GLU A 42 31.04 -5.82 26.21
CA GLU A 42 30.32 -4.72 25.61
C GLU A 42 30.58 -4.58 24.10
N LYS A 43 31.77 -4.96 23.64
CA LYS A 43 32.05 -5.12 22.21
C LYS A 43 31.16 -6.17 21.56
N ALA A 44 30.95 -7.32 22.22
CA ALA A 44 30.07 -8.37 21.71
C ALA A 44 28.60 -7.92 21.65
N ASP A 45 28.15 -7.17 22.65
CA ASP A 45 26.80 -6.57 22.66
C ASP A 45 26.63 -5.52 21.54
N TYR A 46 27.68 -4.76 21.24
CA TYR A 46 27.67 -3.79 20.14
C TYR A 46 27.50 -4.47 18.77
N ASP A 47 28.30 -5.49 18.49
CA ASP A 47 28.24 -6.25 17.23
C ASP A 47 26.85 -6.93 17.06
N SER A 48 26.27 -7.42 18.16
CA SER A 48 24.90 -7.95 18.20
C SER A 48 23.83 -6.89 17.89
N ARG A 49 23.98 -5.67 18.42
CA ARG A 49 23.05 -4.56 18.12
C ARG A 49 23.15 -4.11 16.66
N GLU A 50 24.35 -4.10 16.09
CA GLU A 50 24.59 -3.69 14.71
C GLU A 50 23.99 -4.70 13.71
N THR A 51 24.21 -6.00 13.93
CA THR A 51 23.57 -7.07 13.14
C THR A 51 22.05 -7.01 13.23
N GLN A 52 21.49 -6.87 14.43
CA GLN A 52 20.04 -6.72 14.62
C GLN A 52 19.47 -5.49 13.92
N LYS A 53 20.18 -4.34 13.93
CA LYS A 53 19.76 -3.13 13.21
C LYS A 53 19.68 -3.41 11.72
N LYS A 54 20.68 -4.07 11.15
CA LYS A 54 20.71 -4.45 9.73
C LYS A 54 19.51 -5.32 9.36
N THR A 55 19.26 -6.38 10.13
CA THR A 55 18.12 -7.29 9.89
C THR A 55 16.76 -6.57 9.99
N LEU A 56 16.61 -5.61 10.91
CA LEU A 56 15.37 -4.84 11.05
C LEU A 56 15.15 -3.87 9.89
N LEU A 57 16.22 -3.28 9.35
CA LEU A 57 16.16 -2.42 8.17
C LEU A 57 15.81 -3.23 6.91
N GLU A 58 16.47 -4.38 6.72
CA GLU A 58 16.14 -5.32 5.63
C GLU A 58 14.66 -5.74 5.69
N SER A 59 14.17 -6.06 6.90
CA SER A 59 12.75 -6.40 7.11
C SER A 59 11.80 -5.23 6.78
N LEU A 60 12.22 -3.99 7.01
CA LEU A 60 11.44 -2.79 6.71
C LEU A 60 11.40 -2.54 5.19
N ASP A 61 12.51 -2.74 4.51
CA ASP A 61 12.62 -2.60 3.06
C ASP A 61 11.80 -3.67 2.33
N ASP A 62 11.86 -4.92 2.78
CA ASP A 62 11.01 -6.01 2.27
C ASP A 62 9.51 -5.68 2.42
N LEU A 63 9.14 -5.12 3.57
CA LEU A 63 7.76 -4.78 3.85
C LEU A 63 7.31 -3.58 2.99
N ASN A 64 8.18 -2.59 2.78
CA ASN A 64 7.93 -1.48 1.86
C ASN A 64 7.76 -1.98 0.42
N ALA A 65 8.61 -2.89 -0.04
CA ALA A 65 8.51 -3.49 -1.36
C ALA A 65 7.18 -4.25 -1.54
N LYS A 66 6.77 -5.06 -0.54
CA LYS A 66 5.47 -5.74 -0.54
C LYS A 66 4.31 -4.74 -0.55
N GLN A 67 4.40 -3.66 0.23
CA GLN A 67 3.39 -2.61 0.29
C GLN A 67 3.22 -1.91 -1.07
N ASN A 68 4.31 -1.58 -1.75
CA ASN A 68 4.27 -0.93 -3.06
C ASN A 68 3.66 -1.85 -4.12
N LYS A 69 4.05 -3.13 -4.13
CA LYS A 69 3.44 -4.14 -5.02
C LYS A 69 1.92 -4.27 -4.81
N VAL A 70 1.45 -4.27 -3.56
CA VAL A 70 0.01 -4.33 -3.27
C VAL A 70 -0.69 -3.03 -3.71
N ARG A 71 -0.06 -1.86 -3.56
CA ARG A 71 -0.62 -0.59 -4.03
C ARG A 71 -0.73 -0.52 -5.55
N GLU A 72 0.30 -0.97 -6.27
CA GLU A 72 0.29 -1.06 -7.73
C GLU A 72 -0.84 -1.99 -8.20
N ARG A 73 -0.97 -3.17 -7.56
CA ARG A 73 -2.07 -4.11 -7.85
C ARG A 73 -3.43 -3.51 -7.56
N LEU A 74 -3.61 -2.81 -6.44
CA LEU A 74 -4.86 -2.12 -6.11
C LEU A 74 -5.22 -1.06 -7.15
N GLN A 75 -4.25 -0.28 -7.61
CA GLN A 75 -4.49 0.72 -8.64
C GLN A 75 -4.92 0.06 -9.96
N ALA A 76 -4.22 -1.00 -10.38
CA ALA A 76 -4.56 -1.75 -11.59
C ALA A 76 -5.95 -2.41 -11.51
N LEU A 77 -6.28 -3.01 -10.38
CA LEU A 77 -7.60 -3.59 -10.14
C LEU A 77 -8.69 -2.52 -10.15
N THR A 78 -8.44 -1.36 -9.54
CA THR A 78 -9.41 -0.25 -9.50
C THR A 78 -9.67 0.30 -10.90
N SER A 79 -8.63 0.48 -11.74
CA SER A 79 -8.83 0.90 -13.12
C SER A 79 -9.60 -0.13 -13.93
N HIS A 80 -9.31 -1.42 -13.74
CA HIS A 80 -10.03 -2.50 -14.42
C HIS A 80 -11.48 -2.62 -13.94
N GLN A 81 -11.76 -2.33 -12.66
CA GLN A 81 -13.13 -2.22 -12.15
C GLN A 81 -13.91 -1.12 -12.88
N GLN A 82 -13.33 0.08 -12.97
CA GLN A 82 -13.96 1.23 -13.61
C GLN A 82 -14.26 0.95 -15.09
N GLU A 83 -13.30 0.35 -15.80
CA GLU A 83 -13.50 -0.07 -17.19
C GLU A 83 -14.65 -1.08 -17.33
N MET A 84 -14.69 -2.08 -16.46
CA MET A 84 -15.75 -3.08 -16.43
C MET A 84 -17.11 -2.47 -16.07
N GLU A 85 -17.18 -1.51 -15.15
CA GLU A 85 -18.40 -0.76 -14.79
C GLU A 85 -18.95 0.00 -15.99
N MET A 86 -18.10 0.77 -16.69
CA MET A 86 -18.50 1.46 -17.92
C MET A 86 -18.97 0.47 -19.00
N SER A 87 -18.27 -0.66 -19.17
CA SER A 87 -18.67 -1.70 -20.13
C SER A 87 -20.06 -2.28 -19.80
N LEU A 88 -20.36 -2.46 -18.51
CA LEU A 88 -21.63 -2.97 -18.02
C LEU A 88 -22.75 -1.96 -18.24
N GLU A 89 -22.51 -0.68 -17.97
CA GLU A 89 -23.46 0.39 -18.23
C GLU A 89 -23.80 0.49 -19.71
N ASN A 90 -22.79 0.44 -20.58
CA ASN A 90 -22.98 0.42 -22.04
C ASN A 90 -23.83 -0.78 -22.48
N LEU A 91 -23.49 -1.98 -22.00
CA LEU A 91 -24.25 -3.21 -22.27
C LEU A 91 -25.69 -3.12 -21.75
N ALA A 92 -25.92 -2.52 -20.58
CA ALA A 92 -27.23 -2.35 -19.99
C ALA A 92 -28.11 -1.37 -20.81
N LEU A 93 -27.52 -0.27 -21.29
CA LEU A 93 -28.18 0.67 -22.19
C LEU A 93 -28.53 0.03 -23.53
N GLU A 94 -27.60 -0.71 -24.13
CA GLU A 94 -27.85 -1.47 -25.36
C GLU A 94 -28.97 -2.48 -25.18
N TYR A 95 -28.96 -3.24 -24.08
CA TYR A 95 -30.01 -4.19 -23.74
C TYR A 95 -31.39 -3.51 -23.61
N GLN A 96 -31.45 -2.37 -22.92
CA GLN A 96 -32.70 -1.61 -22.77
C GLN A 96 -33.21 -1.09 -24.13
N ASN A 97 -32.31 -0.62 -24.99
CA ASN A 97 -32.66 -0.17 -26.33
C ASN A 97 -33.17 -1.33 -27.21
N GLN A 98 -32.53 -2.49 -27.15
CA GLN A 98 -32.99 -3.70 -27.83
C GLN A 98 -34.38 -4.13 -27.34
N LYS A 99 -34.64 -4.06 -26.03
CA LYS A 99 -35.94 -4.40 -25.45
C LYS A 99 -37.07 -3.47 -25.92
N LYS A 100 -36.83 -2.16 -25.98
CA LYS A 100 -37.79 -1.18 -26.54
C LYS A 100 -38.08 -1.48 -28.01
N LEU A 101 -37.04 -1.80 -28.77
CA LEU A 101 -37.13 -2.14 -30.19
C LEU A 101 -37.91 -3.46 -30.43
N GLU A 102 -37.71 -4.47 -29.58
CA GLU A 102 -38.46 -5.72 -29.59
C GLU A 102 -39.94 -5.47 -29.28
N GLN A 103 -40.25 -4.65 -28.27
CA GLN A 103 -41.62 -4.30 -27.91
C GLN A 103 -42.36 -3.62 -29.07
N ALA A 104 -41.72 -2.67 -29.75
CA ALA A 104 -42.28 -2.01 -30.93
C ALA A 104 -42.52 -3.00 -32.09
N GLN A 105 -41.60 -3.94 -32.32
CA GLN A 105 -41.80 -4.99 -33.34
C GLN A 105 -42.91 -5.97 -32.97
N ARG A 106 -43.02 -6.35 -31.70
CA ARG A 106 -44.10 -7.22 -31.21
C ARG A 106 -45.46 -6.58 -31.41
N GLN A 107 -45.58 -5.27 -31.17
CA GLN A 107 -46.80 -4.51 -31.46
C GLN A 107 -47.13 -4.51 -32.97
N ARG A 108 -46.13 -4.29 -33.84
CA ARG A 108 -46.32 -4.34 -35.30
C ARG A 108 -46.76 -5.74 -35.76
N LEU A 109 -46.11 -6.78 -35.26
CA LEU A 109 -46.46 -8.17 -35.55
C LEU A 109 -47.89 -8.48 -35.10
N PHE A 110 -48.29 -8.02 -33.92
CA PHE A 110 -49.64 -8.20 -33.39
C PHE A 110 -50.71 -7.51 -34.27
N LEU A 111 -50.46 -6.28 -34.73
CA LEU A 111 -51.36 -5.60 -35.67
C LEU A 111 -51.48 -6.36 -37.00
N LEU A 112 -50.37 -6.89 -37.51
CA LEU A 112 -50.37 -7.71 -38.72
C LEU A 112 -51.16 -9.01 -38.49
N LEU A 113 -50.97 -9.66 -37.34
CA LEU A 113 -51.72 -10.85 -36.95
C LEU A 113 -53.23 -10.59 -36.90
N LYS A 114 -53.66 -9.41 -36.42
CA LYS A 114 -55.08 -9.00 -36.45
C LYS A 114 -55.64 -8.92 -37.86
N VAL A 115 -54.87 -8.37 -38.80
CA VAL A 115 -55.28 -8.32 -40.22
C VAL A 115 -55.40 -9.72 -40.80
N VAL A 116 -54.40 -10.58 -40.57
CA VAL A 116 -54.40 -11.98 -41.00
C VAL A 116 -55.60 -12.73 -40.42
N TYR A 117 -55.87 -12.56 -39.12
CA TYR A 117 -57.00 -13.17 -38.44
C TYR A 117 -58.34 -12.71 -39.02
N LYS A 118 -58.49 -11.42 -39.34
CA LYS A 118 -59.69 -10.88 -39.99
C LYS A 118 -59.93 -11.55 -41.34
N ILE A 119 -58.89 -11.66 -42.17
CA ILE A 119 -58.94 -12.34 -43.47
C ILE A 119 -59.28 -13.83 -43.29
N GLN A 120 -58.67 -14.50 -42.31
CA GLN A 120 -58.91 -15.91 -42.03
C GLN A 120 -60.35 -16.16 -41.56
N LYS A 121 -60.90 -15.28 -40.71
CA LYS A 121 -62.28 -15.35 -40.23
C LYS A 121 -63.31 -15.15 -41.34
N GLU A 122 -63.05 -14.21 -42.26
CA GLU A 122 -63.90 -14.00 -43.44
C GLU A 122 -63.77 -15.14 -44.46
N GLY A 123 -62.66 -15.87 -44.42
CA GLY A 123 -62.29 -16.94 -45.35
C GLY A 123 -61.46 -16.39 -46.50
N MET A 124 -60.28 -16.99 -46.77
CA MET A 124 -59.34 -16.52 -47.81
C MET A 124 -59.98 -16.39 -49.19
N SER A 125 -60.76 -17.39 -49.61
CA SER A 125 -61.47 -17.37 -50.89
C SER A 125 -62.50 -16.24 -50.92
N ARG A 126 -63.35 -16.13 -49.89
CA ARG A 126 -64.33 -15.03 -49.78
C ARG A 126 -63.65 -13.66 -49.77
N PHE A 127 -62.57 -13.47 -49.03
CA PHE A 127 -61.83 -12.22 -49.01
C PHE A 127 -61.35 -11.83 -50.41
N VAL A 128 -60.77 -12.76 -51.16
CA VAL A 128 -60.29 -12.51 -52.53
C VAL A 128 -61.47 -12.22 -53.47
N PHE A 129 -62.54 -13.02 -53.43
CA PHE A 129 -63.68 -12.94 -54.35
C PHE A 129 -64.76 -11.92 -53.97
N TYR A 130 -64.70 -11.24 -52.82
CA TYR A 130 -65.65 -10.18 -52.45
C TYR A 130 -65.47 -8.87 -53.23
N GLY A 131 -64.49 -8.78 -54.14
CA GLY A 131 -64.30 -7.63 -55.01
C GLY A 131 -65.33 -7.62 -56.14
N GLN A 132 -66.02 -6.50 -56.34
CA GLN A 132 -67.01 -6.35 -57.41
C GLN A 132 -66.37 -6.25 -58.80
N ASN A 133 -65.10 -5.79 -58.86
CA ASN A 133 -64.36 -5.55 -60.10
C ASN A 133 -62.97 -6.21 -60.07
N LEU A 134 -62.41 -6.50 -61.26
CA LEU A 134 -61.08 -7.10 -61.43
C LEU A 134 -59.96 -6.30 -60.74
N SER A 135 -60.09 -4.96 -60.70
CA SER A 135 -59.15 -4.07 -60.01
C SER A 135 -59.15 -4.27 -58.50
N GLN A 136 -60.32 -4.48 -57.89
CA GLN A 136 -60.46 -4.75 -56.45
C GLN A 136 -59.88 -6.12 -56.10
N LEU A 137 -60.12 -7.14 -56.93
CA LEU A 137 -59.54 -8.48 -56.80
C LEU A 137 -58.00 -8.39 -56.79
N ALA A 138 -57.41 -7.73 -57.78
CA ALA A 138 -55.96 -7.56 -57.87
C ALA A 138 -55.38 -6.77 -56.69
N GLY A 139 -56.11 -5.77 -56.18
CA GLY A 139 -55.75 -5.02 -54.98
C GLY A 139 -55.70 -5.91 -53.72
N ARG A 140 -56.71 -6.76 -53.52
CA ARG A 140 -56.79 -7.68 -52.38
C ARG A 140 -55.72 -8.77 -52.43
N ILE A 141 -55.44 -9.32 -53.61
CA ILE A 141 -54.33 -10.27 -53.83
C ILE A 141 -52.99 -9.60 -53.48
N ARG A 142 -52.78 -8.34 -53.89
CA ARG A 142 -51.60 -7.57 -53.51
C ARG A 142 -51.49 -7.41 -51.99
N VAL A 143 -52.58 -7.02 -51.32
CA VAL A 143 -52.60 -6.89 -49.85
C VAL A 143 -52.21 -8.21 -49.18
N LEU A 144 -52.72 -9.35 -49.65
CA LEU A 144 -52.35 -10.67 -49.16
C LEU A 144 -50.86 -10.97 -49.32
N LEU A 145 -50.32 -10.76 -50.52
CA LEU A 145 -48.90 -10.95 -50.81
C LEU A 145 -48.00 -10.07 -49.93
N TYR A 146 -48.34 -8.79 -49.79
CA TYR A 146 -47.62 -7.87 -48.90
C TYR A 146 -47.71 -8.30 -47.43
N THR A 147 -48.88 -8.75 -46.98
CA THR A 147 -49.09 -9.19 -45.60
C THR A 147 -48.26 -10.43 -45.29
N LEU A 148 -48.25 -11.43 -46.17
CA LEU A 148 -47.45 -12.65 -46.01
C LEU A 148 -45.94 -12.37 -46.04
N ARG A 149 -45.49 -11.55 -46.99
CA ARG A 149 -44.08 -11.14 -47.09
C ARG A 149 -43.64 -10.36 -45.85
N SER A 150 -44.46 -9.42 -45.41
CA SER A 150 -44.19 -8.63 -44.20
C SER A 150 -44.18 -9.50 -42.95
N HIS A 151 -45.11 -10.45 -42.81
CA HIS A 151 -45.12 -11.42 -41.71
C HIS A 151 -43.83 -12.24 -41.65
N ALA A 152 -43.40 -12.82 -42.78
CA ALA A 152 -42.18 -13.62 -42.86
C ALA A 152 -40.94 -12.78 -42.48
N GLN A 153 -40.85 -11.56 -43.01
CA GLN A 153 -39.74 -10.65 -42.70
C GLN A 153 -39.73 -10.22 -41.22
N LEU A 154 -40.88 -9.82 -40.67
CA LEU A 154 -40.99 -9.40 -39.28
C LEU A 154 -40.71 -10.57 -38.32
N THR A 155 -41.15 -11.78 -38.65
CA THR A 155 -40.91 -12.97 -37.83
C THR A 155 -39.42 -13.30 -37.77
N ARG A 156 -38.71 -13.27 -38.92
CA ARG A 156 -37.26 -13.46 -38.96
C ARG A 156 -36.53 -12.41 -38.12
N GLN A 157 -36.86 -11.14 -38.32
CA GLN A 157 -36.28 -10.06 -37.53
C GLN A 157 -36.55 -10.21 -36.03
N PHE A 158 -37.75 -10.65 -35.66
CA PHE A 158 -38.12 -10.87 -34.27
C PHE A 158 -37.33 -12.02 -33.64
N GLN A 159 -37.16 -13.13 -34.35
CA GLN A 159 -36.33 -14.26 -33.92
C GLN A 159 -34.86 -13.85 -33.74
N GLU A 160 -34.27 -13.18 -34.73
CA GLU A 160 -32.90 -12.66 -34.67
C GLU A 160 -32.69 -11.72 -33.48
N ARG A 161 -33.66 -10.83 -33.20
CA ARG A 161 -33.55 -9.91 -32.06
C ARG A 161 -33.71 -10.59 -30.72
N THR A 162 -34.61 -11.57 -30.62
CA THR A 162 -34.79 -12.36 -29.39
C THR A 162 -33.50 -13.10 -29.06
N GLN A 163 -32.83 -13.68 -30.06
CA GLN A 163 -31.52 -14.31 -29.90
C GLN A 163 -30.46 -13.32 -29.43
N LYS A 164 -30.32 -12.17 -30.10
CA LYS A 164 -29.37 -11.11 -29.70
C LYS A 164 -29.61 -10.60 -28.29
N LEU A 165 -30.87 -10.46 -27.88
CA LEU A 165 -31.23 -10.01 -26.54
C LEU A 165 -30.87 -11.06 -25.48
N ALA A 166 -31.08 -12.35 -25.78
CA ALA A 166 -30.65 -13.44 -24.91
C ALA A 166 -29.11 -13.49 -24.78
N GLU A 167 -28.38 -13.32 -25.87
CA GLU A 167 -26.91 -13.22 -25.86
C GLU A 167 -26.42 -12.02 -25.04
N ALA A 168 -27.06 -10.85 -25.20
CA ALA A 168 -26.73 -9.65 -24.44
C ALA A 168 -27.00 -9.85 -22.94
N GLU A 169 -28.11 -10.50 -22.57
CA GLU A 169 -28.43 -10.83 -21.17
C GLU A 169 -27.38 -11.78 -20.56
N MET A 170 -26.97 -12.80 -21.31
CA MET A 170 -25.91 -13.72 -20.89
C MET A 170 -24.58 -13.00 -20.69
N LYS A 171 -24.20 -12.11 -21.61
CA LYS A 171 -22.99 -11.28 -21.49
C LYS A 171 -23.06 -10.38 -20.27
N LEU A 172 -24.20 -9.71 -20.04
CA LEU A 172 -24.42 -8.82 -18.90
C LEU A 172 -24.36 -9.57 -17.56
N LYS A 173 -24.92 -10.78 -17.49
CA LYS A 173 -24.78 -11.65 -16.32
C LYS A 173 -23.32 -12.05 -16.09
N ALA A 174 -22.60 -12.43 -17.15
CA ALA A 174 -21.20 -12.80 -17.05
C ALA A 174 -20.29 -11.63 -16.63
N THR A 175 -20.50 -10.43 -17.16
CA THR A 175 -19.74 -9.23 -16.74
C THR A 175 -20.04 -8.84 -15.30
N LYS A 176 -21.31 -8.93 -14.86
CA LYS A 176 -21.67 -8.74 -13.44
C LYS A 176 -20.94 -9.69 -12.50
N LEU A 177 -20.84 -10.98 -12.87
CA LEU A 177 -20.11 -11.96 -12.06
C LEU A 177 -18.62 -11.63 -12.00
N LYS A 178 -18.00 -11.26 -13.12
CA LYS A 178 -16.59 -10.82 -13.16
C LYS A 178 -16.35 -9.59 -12.28
N LEU A 179 -17.27 -8.62 -12.32
CA LEU A 179 -17.19 -7.40 -11.52
C LEU A 179 -17.31 -7.70 -10.02
N SER A 180 -18.22 -8.61 -9.63
CA SER A 180 -18.31 -9.13 -8.26
C SER A 180 -16.99 -9.74 -7.81
N SER A 181 -16.43 -10.66 -8.59
CA SER A 181 -15.16 -11.31 -8.23
C SER A 181 -14.00 -10.30 -8.09
N LEU A 182 -13.99 -9.28 -8.95
CA LEU A 182 -12.96 -8.25 -8.91
C LEU A 182 -13.13 -7.32 -7.69
N SER A 183 -14.38 -7.01 -7.32
CA SER A 183 -14.69 -6.26 -6.10
C SER A 183 -14.22 -7.01 -4.85
N ASP A 184 -14.41 -8.33 -4.82
CA ASP A 184 -13.94 -9.16 -3.70
C ASP A 184 -12.41 -9.23 -3.66
N GLU A 185 -11.75 -9.38 -4.82
CA GLU A 185 -10.28 -9.30 -4.89
C GLU A 185 -9.74 -7.94 -4.40
N LEU A 186 -10.40 -6.84 -4.75
CA LEU A 186 -10.04 -5.50 -4.26
C LEU A 186 -10.15 -5.40 -2.73
N LYS A 187 -11.22 -5.93 -2.14
CA LYS A 187 -11.37 -5.98 -0.67
C LYS A 187 -10.25 -6.78 -0.03
N ASP A 188 -9.92 -7.94 -0.58
CA ASP A 188 -8.83 -8.79 -0.09
C ASP A 188 -7.47 -8.07 -0.14
N GLN A 189 -7.19 -7.36 -1.24
CA GLN A 189 -5.97 -6.56 -1.36
C GLN A 189 -5.95 -5.36 -0.41
N GLN A 190 -7.09 -4.71 -0.15
CA GLN A 190 -7.19 -3.63 0.86
C GLN A 190 -6.94 -4.16 2.27
N LEU A 191 -7.50 -5.33 2.61
CA LEU A 191 -7.26 -6.00 3.88
C LEU A 191 -5.78 -6.35 4.05
N LEU A 192 -5.15 -6.92 3.01
CA LEU A 192 -3.73 -7.23 2.98
C LEU A 192 -2.87 -5.97 3.19
N LEU A 193 -3.19 -4.87 2.50
CA LEU A 193 -2.50 -3.59 2.67
C LEU A 193 -2.63 -3.07 4.11
N SER A 194 -3.82 -3.16 4.71
CA SER A 194 -4.05 -2.75 6.09
C SER A 194 -3.20 -3.56 7.08
N HIS A 195 -3.06 -4.86 6.83
CA HIS A 195 -2.24 -5.75 7.66
C HIS A 195 -0.75 -5.43 7.50
N LEU A 196 -0.27 -5.21 6.27
CA LEU A 196 1.11 -4.78 6.01
C LEU A 196 1.41 -3.44 6.71
N LEU A 197 0.51 -2.46 6.63
CA LEU A 197 0.66 -1.17 7.33
C LEU A 197 0.75 -1.33 8.85
N LYS A 198 -0.10 -2.18 9.45
CA LYS A 198 -0.03 -2.49 10.89
C LYS A 198 1.33 -3.11 11.25
N ASN A 199 1.84 -4.03 10.44
CA ASN A 199 3.14 -4.67 10.66
C ASN A 199 4.29 -3.67 10.49
N LYS A 200 4.22 -2.78 9.50
CA LYS A 200 5.17 -1.67 9.33
C LYS A 200 5.24 -0.81 10.57
N ASN A 201 4.09 -0.38 11.09
CA ASN A 201 4.02 0.49 12.26
C ASN A 201 4.62 -0.19 13.50
N LYS A 202 4.34 -1.49 13.70
CA LYS A 202 4.97 -2.27 14.77
C LYS A 202 6.49 -2.36 14.61
N LEU A 203 6.98 -2.58 13.39
CA LEU A 203 8.41 -2.68 13.11
C LEU A 203 9.12 -1.34 13.33
N VAL A 204 8.52 -0.24 12.85
CA VAL A 204 9.02 1.13 13.07
C VAL A 204 9.05 1.47 14.55
N ALA A 205 8.02 1.09 15.33
CA ALA A 205 8.02 1.28 16.78
C ALA A 205 9.19 0.53 17.45
N ARG A 206 9.43 -0.74 17.08
CA ARG A 206 10.59 -1.52 17.57
C ARG A 206 11.93 -0.91 17.18
N ILE A 207 12.06 -0.40 15.95
CA ILE A 207 13.27 0.29 15.49
C ILE A 207 13.50 1.55 16.32
N ASN A 208 12.46 2.36 16.55
CA ASN A 208 12.56 3.58 17.36
C ASN A 208 12.94 3.28 18.81
N GLU A 209 12.36 2.24 19.41
CA GLU A 209 12.70 1.77 20.75
C GLU A 209 14.19 1.38 20.83
N LYS A 210 14.66 0.53 19.91
CA LYS A 210 16.08 0.14 19.86
C LYS A 210 17.03 1.31 19.59
N GLN A 211 16.65 2.24 18.71
CA GLN A 211 17.43 3.45 18.46
C GLN A 211 17.51 4.35 19.69
N SER A 212 16.41 4.48 20.45
CA SER A 212 16.40 5.26 21.69
C SER A 212 17.31 4.64 22.75
N SER A 213 17.26 3.31 22.93
CA SER A 213 18.15 2.55 23.82
C SER A 213 19.62 2.70 23.40
N TYR A 214 19.92 2.58 22.11
CA TYR A 214 21.28 2.79 21.59
C TYR A 214 21.79 4.22 21.83
N ARG A 215 20.95 5.24 21.62
CA ARG A 215 21.30 6.65 21.91
C ARG A 215 21.60 6.88 23.39
N LEU A 216 20.85 6.24 24.30
CA LEU A 216 21.10 6.32 25.73
C LEU A 216 22.44 5.64 26.09
N ALA A 217 22.65 4.41 25.63
CA ALA A 217 23.90 3.69 25.84
C ALA A 217 25.09 4.49 25.29
N SER A 218 25.02 5.01 24.07
CA SER A 218 26.10 5.81 23.47
C SER A 218 26.46 7.04 24.32
N LYS A 219 25.48 7.71 24.92
CA LYS A 219 25.72 8.82 25.87
C LYS A 219 26.41 8.36 27.14
N GLU A 220 26.02 7.21 27.70
CA GLU A 220 26.68 6.64 28.89
C GLU A 220 28.12 6.25 28.62
N TYR A 221 28.41 5.62 27.47
CA TYR A 221 29.77 5.31 27.07
C TYR A 221 30.61 6.56 26.90
N GLN A 222 30.06 7.60 26.27
CA GLN A 222 30.79 8.85 26.12
C GLN A 222 31.12 9.46 27.49
N ARG A 223 30.21 9.36 28.47
CA ARG A 223 30.47 9.77 29.86
C ARG A 223 31.57 8.91 30.51
N ILE A 224 31.48 7.59 30.42
CA ILE A 224 32.46 6.66 30.99
C ILE A 224 33.83 6.88 30.33
N SER A 225 33.88 7.01 29.01
CA SER A 225 35.10 7.30 28.25
C SER A 225 35.75 8.61 28.70
N ASN A 226 34.96 9.68 28.87
CA ASN A 226 35.47 10.95 29.40
C ASN A 226 36.00 10.81 30.84
N GLN A 227 35.33 10.02 31.70
CA GLN A 227 35.82 9.72 33.05
C GLN A 227 37.12 8.91 33.02
N LEU A 228 37.22 7.93 32.12
CA LEU A 228 38.42 7.13 31.90
C LEU A 228 39.60 7.99 31.46
N SER A 229 39.37 8.88 30.49
CA SER A 229 40.38 9.81 30.00
C SER A 229 40.88 10.73 31.11
N ARG A 230 40.00 11.20 32.01
CA ARG A 230 40.40 11.97 33.20
C ARG A 230 41.27 11.14 34.15
N LEU A 231 40.86 9.92 34.48
CA LEU A 231 41.65 9.01 35.33
C LEU A 231 43.04 8.71 34.72
N PHE A 232 43.13 8.56 33.40
CA PHE A 232 44.41 8.39 32.71
C PHE A 232 45.29 9.64 32.75
N GLN A 233 44.71 10.85 32.72
CA GLN A 233 45.44 12.11 32.90
C GLN A 233 45.93 12.30 34.35
N GLU A 234 45.20 11.77 35.33
CA GLU A 234 45.52 11.83 36.76
C GLU A 234 46.60 10.79 37.17
N LEU A 235 46.79 9.72 36.39
CA LEU A 235 47.84 8.73 36.66
C LEU A 235 49.25 9.35 36.50
N PRO A 236 50.18 9.11 37.45
CA PRO A 236 51.52 9.74 37.48
C PRO A 236 52.41 9.39 36.28
N SER A 237 52.04 8.38 35.47
CA SER A 237 52.72 8.03 34.22
C SER A 237 52.52 9.05 33.09
N ALA A 238 51.46 9.88 33.12
CA ALA A 238 51.23 10.95 32.15
C ALA A 238 51.99 12.25 32.50
N LYS A 239 52.37 12.46 33.77
CA LYS A 239 53.15 13.62 34.23
C LYS A 239 54.63 13.57 33.85
N LYS A 240 55.19 12.39 33.51
CA LYS A 240 56.63 12.25 33.22
C LYS A 240 57.08 12.76 31.85
N THR A 241 56.16 13.06 30.93
CA THR A 241 56.49 13.57 29.58
C THR A 241 56.40 15.08 29.44
N THR A 242 55.74 15.79 30.37
CA THR A 242 55.59 17.25 30.29
C THR A 242 56.69 18.03 31.02
N ASP A 243 57.61 17.35 31.72
CA ASP A 243 58.63 17.99 32.57
C ASP A 243 60.08 17.71 32.13
N LYS A 244 60.28 17.31 30.86
CA LYS A 244 61.61 17.26 30.23
C LYS A 244 61.68 18.21 29.04
N GLY A 245 61.58 19.49 29.37
CA GLY A 245 61.77 20.61 28.46
C GLY A 245 62.61 21.71 29.11
N LEU A 246 63.83 21.37 29.55
CA LEU A 246 64.91 22.35 29.64
C LEU A 246 66.12 21.78 28.88
N PHE A 247 66.17 22.10 27.59
CA PHE A 247 67.40 22.13 26.84
C PHE A 247 68.26 23.26 27.45
N GLU A 248 69.34 22.92 28.14
CA GLU A 248 70.45 23.85 28.34
C GLU A 248 71.26 23.91 27.04
N PRO A 249 71.53 25.09 26.48
CA PRO A 249 72.50 25.24 25.41
C PRO A 249 73.92 25.35 26.01
N LYS A 250 74.85 24.53 25.51
CA LYS A 250 76.28 24.84 25.46
C LYS A 250 76.79 24.53 24.07
#